data_AF-A0A7V1H5R0-F1
#
_entry.id   AF-A0A7V1H5R0-F1
#
_cell.length_a   1.000
_cell.length_b   1.000
_cell.length_c   1.000
_cell.angle_alpha   90.00
_cell.angle_beta   90.00
_cell.angle_gamma   90.00
#
_symmetry.space_group_name_H-M   'P 1'
#
loop_
_entity.id
_entity.type
_entity.pdbx_description
1 polymer ?
#
loop_
_entity_poly.entity_id
_entity_poly.type
_entity_poly.pdbx_seq_one_letter_code
_entity_poly.pdbx_strand_id
1 'polypeptide(L)'
;MKKMVLWLILISIFFTFVYSGKARAQSITSYKPVPYETKIVPTTDYKDPFIAGLLSWFMMGIGQFYCKEYTKGSIFIAADLADKTSLILLISYINNRYSQGDQTIYMNWSAFDPGTKVLIISYFTVKFGVKIYSV
;
A
#
# COMPACT_ATOMS: atom_id res chain seq x y z
N MET A 1 5.40 -30.19 -5.03
CA MET A 1 6.30 -29.69 -3.96
C MET A 1 7.03 -28.39 -4.30
N LYS A 2 7.68 -28.23 -5.46
CA LYS A 2 8.48 -27.02 -5.78
C LYS A 2 7.74 -25.67 -5.70
N LYS A 3 6.45 -25.62 -6.10
CA LYS A 3 5.63 -24.38 -6.05
C LYS A 3 5.27 -23.94 -4.62
N MET A 4 5.13 -24.89 -3.69
CA MET A 4 4.75 -24.61 -2.30
C MET A 4 5.95 -24.07 -1.50
N VAL A 5 7.14 -24.59 -1.79
CA VAL A 5 8.40 -24.11 -1.21
C VAL A 5 8.71 -22.68 -1.66
N LEU A 6 8.45 -22.34 -2.93
CA LEU A 6 8.63 -20.98 -3.43
C LEU A 6 7.71 -19.96 -2.72
N TRP A 7 6.47 -20.35 -2.43
CA TRP A 7 5.51 -19.49 -1.72
C TRP A 7 5.93 -19.24 -0.26
N LEU A 8 6.43 -20.25 0.42
CA LEU A 8 6.95 -20.12 1.80
C LEU A 8 8.21 -19.24 1.86
N ILE A 9 9.09 -19.33 0.87
CA ILE A 9 10.28 -18.47 0.76
C ILE A 9 9.86 -17.01 0.57
N LEU A 10 8.88 -16.72 -0.29
CA LEU A 10 8.39 -15.36 -0.51
C LEU A 10 7.73 -14.78 0.75
N ILE A 11 6.96 -15.57 1.50
CA ILE A 11 6.38 -15.15 2.79
C ILE A 11 7.49 -14.88 3.82
N SER A 12 8.50 -15.75 3.88
CA SER A 12 9.64 -15.57 4.80
C SER A 12 10.42 -14.29 4.49
N ILE A 13 10.67 -14.02 3.20
CA ILE A 13 11.36 -12.79 2.76
C ILE A 13 10.54 -11.56 3.15
N PHE A 14 9.22 -11.59 2.92
CA PHE A 14 8.32 -10.51 3.31
C PHE A 14 8.36 -10.27 4.83
N PHE A 15 8.31 -11.32 5.64
CA PHE A 15 8.42 -11.22 7.10
C PHE A 15 9.77 -10.65 7.57
N THR A 16 10.89 -11.08 6.96
CA THR A 16 12.21 -10.52 7.30
C THR A 16 12.35 -9.05 6.89
N PHE A 17 11.69 -8.63 5.81
CA PHE A 17 11.67 -7.23 5.39
C PHE A 17 10.85 -6.35 6.35
N VAL A 18 9.69 -6.86 6.79
CA VAL A 18 8.83 -6.20 7.80
C VAL A 18 9.54 -6.09 9.17
N TYR A 19 10.26 -7.14 9.60
CA TYR A 19 11.01 -7.10 10.85
C TYR A 19 12.26 -6.22 10.79
N SER A 20 12.97 -6.18 9.65
CA SER A 20 14.16 -5.32 9.47
C SER A 20 13.81 -3.83 9.43
N GLY A 21 12.57 -3.48 9.05
CA GLY A 21 12.08 -2.10 9.05
C GLY A 21 11.98 -1.47 10.44
N LYS A 22 11.88 -2.26 11.52
CA LYS A 22 11.85 -1.75 12.89
C LYS A 22 13.23 -1.47 13.49
N ALA A 23 14.31 -2.01 12.91
CA ALA A 23 15.65 -1.98 13.52
C ALA A 23 16.53 -0.79 13.07
N ARG A 24 16.11 0.02 12.09
CA ARG A 24 16.99 1.02 11.43
C ARG A 24 16.75 2.49 11.82
N ALA A 25 16.08 2.76 12.93
CA ALA A 25 15.79 4.12 13.39
C ALA A 25 16.82 4.72 14.38
N GLN A 26 17.94 4.04 14.66
CA GLN A 26 18.95 4.54 15.60
C GLN A 26 20.37 4.30 15.05
N SER A 27 20.87 5.21 14.23
CA SER A 27 22.33 5.44 14.09
C SER A 27 22.61 6.65 13.20
N ILE A 28 22.34 7.85 13.72
CA ILE A 28 23.14 9.02 13.35
C ILE A 28 23.49 9.75 14.66
N THR A 29 24.44 9.19 15.40
CA THR A 29 25.12 9.88 16.49
C THR A 29 26.60 9.58 16.40
N SER A 30 27.32 10.43 15.69
CA SER A 30 28.75 10.63 15.90
C SER A 30 29.10 12.06 15.53
N TYR A 31 28.72 13.00 16.40
CA TYR A 31 29.23 14.37 16.38
C TYR A 31 30.26 14.50 17.51
N LYS A 32 31.53 14.74 17.15
CA LYS A 32 32.59 15.09 18.10
C LYS A 32 32.36 16.54 18.57
N PRO A 33 32.48 16.84 19.88
CA PRO A 33 32.21 18.19 20.36
C PRO A 33 33.35 19.16 20.03
N VAL A 34 32.99 20.34 19.52
CA VAL A 34 33.83 21.56 19.46
C VAL A 34 33.25 22.56 20.49
N PRO A 35 34.07 23.28 21.28
CA PRO A 35 33.59 23.97 22.47
C PRO A 35 33.14 25.42 22.18
N TYR A 36 31.84 25.66 22.18
CA TYR A 36 31.17 26.82 22.81
C TYR A 36 29.66 26.55 22.89
N GLU A 37 29.08 26.76 24.07
CA GLU A 37 27.71 26.41 24.42
C GLU A 37 26.66 27.27 23.69
N THR A 38 26.12 26.73 22.60
CA THR A 38 24.73 26.98 22.21
C THR A 38 24.03 25.64 22.31
N LYS A 39 23.18 25.43 23.33
CA LYS A 39 22.26 24.27 23.36
C LYS A 39 21.30 24.43 22.18
N ILE A 40 21.67 23.90 21.03
CA ILE A 40 20.76 23.68 19.91
C ILE A 40 19.82 22.59 20.40
N VAL A 41 18.70 22.98 21.00
CA VAL A 41 17.60 22.07 21.26
C VAL A 41 17.24 21.52 19.87
N PRO A 42 17.36 20.21 19.59
CA PRO A 42 16.91 19.67 18.34
C PRO A 42 15.40 19.91 18.32
N THR A 43 14.97 20.94 17.59
CA THR A 43 13.56 21.12 17.26
C THR A 43 13.22 19.94 16.38
N THR A 44 12.72 18.88 17.00
CA THR A 44 11.94 17.85 16.32
C THR A 44 10.90 18.61 15.52
N ASP A 45 11.08 18.70 14.20
CA ASP A 45 10.12 19.25 13.25
C ASP A 45 8.85 18.40 13.31
N TYR A 46 8.03 18.61 14.34
CA TYR A 46 6.72 18.01 14.43
C TYR A 46 5.86 18.61 13.32
N LYS A 47 5.39 17.72 12.46
CA LYS A 47 4.53 18.06 11.33
C LYS A 47 3.07 18.01 11.77
N ASP A 48 2.26 18.92 11.27
CA ASP A 48 0.87 19.06 11.73
C ASP A 48 0.06 17.79 11.40
N PRO A 49 -0.57 17.17 12.40
CA PRO A 49 -1.33 15.94 12.19
C PRO A 49 -2.58 16.17 11.31
N PHE A 50 -3.17 17.36 11.35
CA PHE A 50 -4.29 17.73 10.49
C PHE A 50 -3.89 17.76 9.01
N ILE A 51 -2.73 18.33 8.71
CA ILE A 51 -2.22 18.41 7.34
C ILE A 51 -1.82 17.01 6.85
N ALA A 52 -1.18 16.22 7.71
CA ALA A 52 -0.87 14.82 7.41
C ALA A 52 -2.13 13.98 7.14
N GLY A 53 -3.20 14.19 7.92
CA GLY A 53 -4.51 13.56 7.72
C GLY A 53 -5.17 13.97 6.42
N LEU A 54 -5.20 15.27 6.11
CA LEU A 54 -5.75 15.80 4.86
C LEU A 54 -5.01 15.25 3.63
N LEU A 55 -3.67 15.19 3.69
CA LEU A 55 -2.84 14.62 2.64
C LEU A 55 -3.09 13.12 2.46
N SER A 56 -3.28 12.38 3.56
CA SER A 56 -3.59 10.94 3.51
C SER A 56 -4.98 10.66 2.97
N TRP A 57 -5.93 11.59 3.14
CA TRP A 57 -7.25 11.51 2.53
C TRP A 57 -7.20 11.66 1.00
N PHE A 58 -6.36 12.56 0.50
CA PHE A 58 -6.20 12.75 -0.94
C PHE A 58 -5.57 11.53 -1.61
N MET A 59 -4.50 10.99 -1.01
CA MET A 59 -3.84 9.79 -1.50
C MET A 59 -3.13 9.07 -0.36
N MET A 60 -3.32 7.75 -0.30
CA MET A 60 -2.74 6.92 0.74
C MET A 60 -1.20 7.02 0.70
N GLY A 61 -0.60 7.30 1.86
CA GLY A 61 0.87 7.38 2.03
C GLY A 61 1.48 8.78 1.90
N ILE A 62 0.80 9.79 1.33
CA ILE A 62 1.35 11.16 1.23
C ILE A 62 1.54 11.81 2.60
N GLY A 63 0.60 11.63 3.53
CA GLY A 63 0.74 12.19 4.88
C GLY A 63 1.95 11.65 5.63
N GLN A 64 2.32 10.39 5.40
CA GLN A 64 3.52 9.79 5.99
C GLN A 64 4.80 10.33 5.34
N PHE A 65 4.79 10.60 4.03
CA PHE A 65 5.86 11.33 3.36
C PHE A 65 6.04 12.74 3.96
N TYR A 66 4.93 13.43 4.25
CA TYR A 66 4.95 14.75 4.90
C TYR A 66 5.57 14.69 6.31
N CYS A 67 5.27 13.63 7.08
CA CYS A 67 5.86 13.35 8.38
C CYS A 67 7.32 12.82 8.34
N LYS A 68 7.98 12.81 7.17
CA LYS A 68 9.33 12.25 6.95
C LYS A 68 9.42 10.73 7.24
N GLU A 69 8.29 10.03 7.28
CA GLU A 69 8.22 8.56 7.42
C GLU A 69 8.22 7.87 6.04
N TYR A 70 9.30 8.04 5.28
CA TYR A 70 9.38 7.60 3.88
C TYR A 70 9.21 6.09 3.68
N THR A 71 9.70 5.28 4.62
CA THR A 71 9.56 3.81 4.54
C THR A 71 8.12 3.37 4.65
N LYS A 72 7.36 3.92 5.60
CA LYS A 72 5.94 3.59 5.73
C LYS A 72 5.15 4.19 4.57
N GLY A 73 5.39 5.47 4.24
CA GLY A 73 4.71 6.16 3.15
C GLY A 73 4.87 5.46 1.79
N SER A 74 6.06 4.95 1.49
CA SER A 74 6.30 4.22 0.22
C SER A 74 5.55 2.89 0.15
N ILE A 75 5.39 2.16 1.26
CA ILE A 75 4.58 0.95 1.31
C ILE A 75 3.11 1.27 1.03
N PHE A 76 2.57 2.34 1.63
CA PHE A 76 1.19 2.75 1.38
C PHE A 76 0.96 3.23 -0.06
N ILE A 77 1.89 3.97 -0.64
CA ILE A 77 1.81 4.37 -2.06
C ILE A 77 1.88 3.14 -2.97
N ALA A 78 2.78 2.19 -2.69
CA ALA A 78 2.88 0.95 -3.45
C ALA A 78 1.60 0.11 -3.35
N ALA A 79 0.98 0.06 -2.17
CA ALA A 79 -0.30 -0.61 -1.97
C ALA A 79 -1.44 0.08 -2.74
N ASP A 80 -1.51 1.41 -2.74
CA ASP A 80 -2.50 2.18 -3.52
C ASP A 80 -2.33 1.94 -5.03
N LEU A 81 -1.09 1.94 -5.51
CA LEU A 81 -0.79 1.64 -6.90
C LEU A 81 -1.20 0.21 -7.26
N ALA A 82 -0.87 -0.77 -6.41
CA ALA A 82 -1.24 -2.16 -6.62
C ALA A 82 -2.77 -2.37 -6.66
N ASP A 83 -3.52 -1.69 -5.79
CA ASP A 83 -5.00 -1.72 -5.80
C ASP A 83 -5.58 -1.18 -7.11
N LYS A 84 -5.10 0.00 -7.56
CA LYS A 84 -5.54 0.60 -8.84
C LYS A 84 -5.16 -0.27 -10.03
N THR A 85 -3.94 -0.81 -10.06
CA THR A 85 -3.51 -1.75 -11.10
C THR A 85 -4.37 -3.01 -11.09
N SER A 86 -4.67 -3.58 -9.92
CA SER A 86 -5.55 -4.75 -9.80
C SER A 86 -6.95 -4.47 -10.35
N LEU A 87 -7.51 -3.29 -10.09
CA LEU A 87 -8.80 -2.87 -10.64
C LEU A 87 -8.78 -2.80 -12.18
N ILE A 88 -7.74 -2.17 -12.74
CA ILE A 88 -7.58 -2.07 -14.20
C ILE A 88 -7.46 -3.45 -14.83
N LEU A 89 -6.66 -4.34 -14.23
CA LEU A 89 -6.51 -5.72 -14.70
C LEU A 89 -7.83 -6.50 -14.62
N LEU A 90 -8.61 -6.31 -13.56
CA LEU A 90 -9.92 -6.93 -13.42
C LEU A 90 -10.89 -6.45 -14.49
N ILE A 91 -10.98 -5.15 -14.72
CA ILE A 91 -11.83 -4.57 -15.77
C ILE A 91 -11.37 -5.07 -17.14
N SER A 92 -10.06 -5.06 -17.41
CA SER A 92 -9.49 -5.56 -18.67
C SER A 92 -9.81 -7.04 -18.89
N TYR A 93 -9.69 -7.86 -17.84
CA TYR A 93 -10.06 -9.27 -17.88
C TYR A 93 -11.54 -9.47 -18.21
N ILE A 94 -12.44 -8.74 -17.55
CA ILE A 94 -13.89 -8.81 -17.80
C ILE A 94 -14.19 -8.36 -19.24
N ASN A 95 -13.61 -7.25 -19.67
CA ASN A 95 -13.81 -6.74 -21.03
C ASN A 95 -13.34 -7.76 -22.07
N ASN A 96 -12.14 -8.33 -21.94
CA ASN A 96 -11.64 -9.32 -22.90
C ASN A 96 -12.47 -10.61 -22.91
N ARG A 97 -13.01 -11.03 -21.76
CA ARG A 97 -13.77 -12.28 -21.62
C ARG A 97 -15.21 -12.16 -22.11
N TYR A 98 -15.86 -11.03 -21.88
CA TYR A 98 -17.30 -10.84 -22.07
C TYR A 98 -17.68 -9.81 -23.14
N SER A 99 -16.72 -9.04 -23.65
CA SER A 99 -16.95 -8.14 -24.80
C SER A 99 -16.83 -8.94 -26.09
N GLN A 100 -17.96 -9.49 -26.57
CA GLN A 100 -18.05 -10.15 -27.86
C GLN A 100 -18.62 -9.18 -28.90
N GLY A 101 -17.73 -8.50 -29.63
CA GLY A 101 -18.08 -7.67 -30.79
C GLY A 101 -18.64 -6.28 -30.47
N ASP A 102 -19.02 -5.57 -31.52
CA ASP A 102 -19.45 -4.16 -31.51
C ASP A 102 -20.89 -3.93 -30.98
N GLN A 103 -21.49 -4.96 -30.36
CA GLN A 103 -22.85 -4.91 -29.86
C GLN A 103 -22.83 -4.59 -28.36
N THR A 104 -23.66 -3.65 -27.92
CA THR A 104 -23.84 -3.34 -26.50
C THR A 104 -24.55 -4.51 -25.81
N ILE A 105 -23.77 -5.49 -25.36
CA ILE A 105 -24.27 -6.60 -24.56
C ILE A 105 -24.60 -6.05 -23.17
N TYR A 106 -25.88 -6.10 -22.79
CA TYR A 106 -26.32 -5.82 -21.43
C TYR A 106 -25.73 -6.88 -20.48
N MET A 107 -24.64 -6.53 -19.80
CA MET A 107 -23.99 -7.41 -18.82
C MET A 107 -24.87 -7.54 -17.58
N ASN A 108 -25.57 -8.67 -17.47
CA ASN A 108 -26.30 -9.04 -16.25
C ASN A 108 -25.36 -9.81 -15.30
N TRP A 109 -25.43 -9.55 -13.99
CA TRP A 109 -24.70 -10.31 -12.96
C TRP A 109 -24.86 -11.83 -13.10
N SER A 110 -26.06 -12.28 -13.51
CA SER A 110 -26.33 -13.70 -13.76
C SER A 110 -25.41 -14.30 -14.83
N ALA A 111 -25.06 -13.52 -15.86
CA ALA A 111 -24.27 -13.96 -17.02
C ALA A 111 -22.77 -14.19 -16.72
N PHE A 112 -22.27 -13.75 -15.57
CA PHE A 112 -20.89 -14.03 -15.17
C PHE A 112 -20.70 -15.48 -14.73
N ASP A 113 -19.60 -16.08 -15.17
CA ASP A 113 -19.12 -17.36 -14.65
C ASP A 113 -18.89 -17.25 -13.12
N PRO A 114 -19.16 -18.31 -12.33
CA PRO A 114 -18.86 -18.36 -10.90
C PRO A 114 -17.45 -17.88 -10.53
N GLY A 115 -16.44 -18.21 -11.33
CA GLY A 115 -15.06 -17.77 -11.12
C GLY A 115 -14.89 -16.26 -11.22
N THR A 116 -15.55 -15.61 -12.19
CA THR A 116 -15.53 -14.14 -12.32
C THR A 116 -16.27 -13.48 -11.14
N LYS A 117 -17.40 -14.04 -10.71
CA LYS A 117 -18.15 -13.55 -9.55
C LYS A 117 -17.29 -13.58 -8.29
N VAL A 118 -16.61 -14.70 -8.02
CA VAL A 118 -15.69 -14.84 -6.88
C VAL A 118 -14.56 -13.83 -6.96
N LEU A 119 -13.98 -13.62 -8.14
CA LEU A 119 -12.89 -12.65 -8.33
C LEU A 119 -13.36 -11.22 -8.00
N ILE A 120 -14.51 -10.80 -8.53
CA ILE A 120 -15.11 -9.49 -8.25
C ILE A 120 -15.39 -9.34 -6.75
N ILE A 121 -16.09 -10.31 -6.14
CA ILE A 121 -16.42 -10.29 -4.71
C ILE A 121 -15.15 -10.20 -3.88
N SER A 122 -14.14 -11.01 -4.17
CA SER A 122 -12.89 -11.03 -3.42
C SER A 122 -12.16 -9.68 -3.47
N TYR A 123 -12.13 -9.01 -4.62
CA TYR A 123 -11.56 -7.67 -4.75
C TYR A 123 -12.30 -6.66 -3.88
N PHE A 124 -13.64 -6.65 -3.91
CA PHE A 124 -14.43 -5.77 -3.05
C PHE A 124 -14.27 -6.07 -1.57
N THR A 125 -14.21 -7.35 -1.17
CA THR A 125 -13.98 -7.76 0.22
C THR A 125 -12.62 -7.25 0.72
N VAL A 126 -11.56 -7.41 -0.08
CA VAL A 126 -10.23 -6.89 0.27
C VAL A 126 -10.26 -5.37 0.38
N LYS A 127 -10.86 -4.67 -0.59
CA LYS A 127 -10.96 -3.21 -0.59
C LYS A 127 -11.72 -2.67 0.63
N PHE A 128 -12.83 -3.31 1.00
CA PHE A 128 -13.58 -2.98 2.21
C PHE A 128 -12.79 -3.29 3.47
N GLY A 129 -12.10 -4.43 3.53
CA GLY A 129 -11.27 -4.82 4.67
C GLY A 129 -10.12 -3.82 4.91
N VAL A 130 -9.43 -3.41 3.86
CA VAL A 130 -8.39 -2.38 3.93
C VAL A 130 -8.96 -1.06 4.43
N LYS A 131 -10.13 -0.64 3.92
CA LYS A 131 -10.79 0.59 4.36
C LYS A 131 -11.14 0.56 5.85
N ILE A 132 -11.70 -0.55 6.35
CA ILE A 132 -12.04 -0.72 7.77
C ILE A 132 -10.80 -0.74 8.65
N TYR A 133 -9.71 -1.38 8.20
CA TYR A 133 -8.46 -1.45 8.96
C TYR A 133 -7.68 -0.13 8.94
N SER A 134 -7.90 0.70 7.93
CA SER A 134 -7.24 2.01 7.77
C SER A 134 -7.96 3.18 8.46
N VAL A 135 -9.21 2.98 8.92
CA VAL A 135 -9.99 3.92 9.74
C VAL A 135 -9.69 3.66 11.21
#